data_AF-A0A961C2E9-F1
#
_entry.id   AF-A0A961C2E9-F1
#
_cell.length_a   1.000
_cell.length_b   1.000
_cell.length_c   1.000
_cell.angle_alpha   90.00
_cell.angle_beta   90.00
_cell.angle_gamma   90.00
#
_symmetry.space_group_name_H-M   'P 1'
#
loop_
_entity.id
_entity.type
_entity.pdbx_description
1 polymer ?
#
loop_
_entity_poly.entity_id
_entity_poly.type
_entity_poly.pdbx_seq_one_letter_code
_entity_poly.pdbx_strand_id
1 'polypeptide(L)' 'MPETSRAITTAGIVLAVSFGMLGSIPLAAFRELAFAMAVGILLDTFVARSVLMPALIALVGRVSAWPGRLAQEPTATN' A
#
# COMPACT_ATOMS: atom_id res chain seq x y z
N MET A 1 2.89 -19.44 -8.60
CA MET A 1 3.17 -18.52 -7.48
C MET A 1 1.86 -17.93 -6.92
N PRO A 2 1.19 -18.59 -5.96
CA PRO A 2 -0.08 -18.10 -5.40
C PRO A 2 0.05 -17.46 -4.00
N GLU A 3 1.17 -17.66 -3.29
CA GLU A 3 1.26 -17.30 -1.86
C GLU A 3 1.26 -15.78 -1.61
N THR A 4 1.88 -15.00 -2.51
CA THR A 4 2.01 -13.55 -2.37
C THR A 4 0.68 -12.80 -2.55
N SER A 5 -0.21 -13.33 -3.40
CA SER A 5 -1.52 -12.71 -3.65
C SER A 5 -2.44 -12.82 -2.43
N ARG A 6 -2.36 -13.92 -1.67
CA ARG A 6 -3.03 -14.06 -0.37
C ARG A 6 -2.48 -13.07 0.64
N ALA A 7 -1.15 -12.91 0.72
CA ALA A 7 -0.51 -11.98 1.65
C ALA A 7 -0.96 -10.52 1.44
N ILE A 8 -1.03 -10.07 0.18
CA ILE A 8 -1.49 -8.71 -0.18
C ILE A 8 -2.93 -8.48 0.25
N THR A 9 -3.81 -9.45 -0.01
CA THR A 9 -5.23 -9.37 0.36
C THR A 9 -5.40 -9.33 1.89
N THR A 10 -4.65 -10.16 2.62
CA THR A 10 -4.68 -10.15 4.10
C THR A 10 -4.17 -8.83 4.70
N ALA A 11 -3.13 -8.24 4.12
CA ALA A 11 -2.63 -6.95 4.56
C ALA A 11 -3.66 -5.82 4.36
N GLY A 12 -4.39 -5.84 3.23
CA GLY A 12 -5.47 -4.89 2.97
C GLY A 12 -6.62 -5.00 3.98
N ILE A 13 -7.03 -6.22 4.33
CA ILE A 13 -8.10 -6.47 5.31
C ILE A 13 -7.71 -5.97 6.71
N VAL A 14 -6.49 -6.27 7.18
CA VAL A 14 -6.02 -5.82 8.50
C VAL A 14 -6.02 -4.29 8.59
N LEU A 15 -5.53 -3.59 7.56
CA LEU A 15 -5.54 -2.13 7.51
C LEU A 15 -6.97 -1.56 7.54
N ALA A 16 -7.90 -2.13 6.77
CA ALA A 16 -9.30 -1.70 6.75
C ALA A 16 -9.95 -1.82 8.14
N VAL A 17 -9.67 -2.91 8.85
CA VAL A 17 -10.18 -3.15 10.21
C VAL A 17 -9.59 -2.16 11.21
N SER A 18 -8.27 -1.95 11.19
CA SER A 18 -7.60 -1.00 12.11
C SER A 18 -8.10 0.44 11.92
N PHE A 19 -8.29 0.88 10.67
CA PHE A 19 -8.83 2.22 10.39
C PHE A 19 -10.32 2.33 10.71
N GLY A 20 -11.12 1.29 10.48
CA GLY A 20 -12.51 1.25 10.91
C GLY A 20 -12.65 1.39 12.43
N MET A 21 -11.72 0.81 13.19
CA MET A 21 -11.73 0.87 14.66
C MET A 21 -11.40 2.27 15.20
N LEU A 22 -10.51 3.03 14.53
CA LEU A 22 -10.22 4.42 14.88
C LEU A 22 -11.46 5.34 14.75
N GLY A 23 -12.42 5.00 13.90
CA GLY A 23 -13.69 5.74 13.75
C GLY A 23 -14.72 5.52 14.87
N SER A 24 -14.48 4.57 15.79
CA SER A 24 -15.45 4.16 16.82
C SER A 24 -15.38 5.00 18.11
N ILE A 25 -14.40 5.89 18.28
CA ILE A 25 -14.16 6.61 19.54
C ILE A 25 -15.11 7.83 19.66
N PRO A 26 -16.02 7.88 20.65
CA PRO A 26 -17.07 8.89 20.74
C PRO A 26 -16.70 10.04 21.68
N LEU A 27 -15.63 10.78 21.36
CA LEU A 27 -15.31 12.06 22.01
C LEU A 27 -15.34 13.16 20.95
N ALA A 28 -15.89 14.34 21.24
CA ALA A 28 -16.04 15.41 20.25
C ALA A 28 -14.70 15.81 19.58
N ALA A 29 -13.62 15.90 20.36
CA ALA A 29 -12.26 16.10 19.85
C ALA A 29 -11.77 14.94 18.98
N PHE A 30 -12.14 13.70 19.33
CA PHE A 30 -11.83 12.51 18.52
C PHE A 30 -12.64 12.48 17.22
N ARG A 31 -13.82 13.09 17.15
CA ARG A 31 -14.61 13.19 15.92
C ARG A 31 -13.95 14.11 14.88
N GLU A 32 -13.45 15.26 15.30
CA GLU A 32 -12.68 16.16 14.42
C GLU A 32 -11.37 15.49 13.95
N LEU A 33 -10.65 14.84 14.88
CA LEU A 33 -9.45 14.08 14.57
C LEU A 33 -9.73 12.90 13.62
N ALA A 34 -10.82 12.15 13.83
CA ALA A 34 -11.23 11.04 12.99
C ALA A 34 -11.63 11.50 11.59
N PHE A 35 -12.32 12.65 11.48
CA PHE A 35 -12.63 13.24 10.18
C PHE A 35 -11.35 13.66 9.44
N ALA A 36 -10.42 14.35 10.10
CA ALA A 36 -9.15 14.75 9.52
C ALA A 36 -8.31 13.52 9.10
N MET A 37 -8.25 12.48 9.94
CA MET A 37 -7.58 11.22 9.64
C MET A 37 -8.24 10.51 8.46
N ALA A 38 -9.57 10.39 8.42
CA ALA A 38 -10.29 9.75 7.32
C ALA A 38 -10.01 10.44 5.98
N VAL A 39 -10.05 11.78 5.95
CA VAL A 39 -9.69 12.56 4.76
C VAL A 39 -8.22 12.38 4.40
N GLY A 40 -7.31 12.44 5.38
CA GLY A 40 -5.88 12.27 5.16
C GLY A 40 -5.50 10.89 4.63
N ILE A 41 -6.09 9.82 5.16
CA ILE A 41 -5.87 8.43 4.71
C ILE A 41 -6.44 8.23 3.31
N LEU A 42 -7.64 8.75 3.03
CA LEU A 42 -8.23 8.69 1.69
C LEU A 42 -7.32 9.40 0.68
N LEU A 43 -6.82 10.58 1.05
CA LEU A 43 -5.93 11.37 0.23
C LEU A 43 -4.57 10.69 0.03
N ASP A 44 -3.95 10.09 1.04
CA ASP A 44 -2.71 9.31 0.89
C ASP A 44 -2.91 8.05 0.01
N THR A 45 -4.01 7.33 0.25
CA THR A 45 -4.34 6.09 -0.50
C THR A 45 -4.56 6.36 -1.98
N PHE A 46 -5.21 7.47 -2.32
CA PHE A 46 -5.43 7.83 -3.72
C PHE A 46 -4.29 8.67 -4.27
N VAL A 47 -3.95 9.81 -3.68
CA VAL A 47 -2.98 10.77 -4.23
C VAL A 47 -1.54 10.27 -4.10
N ALA A 48 -1.12 9.84 -2.90
CA ALA A 48 0.27 9.45 -2.68
C ALA A 48 0.59 8.12 -3.38
N ARG A 49 -0.28 7.11 -3.29
CA ARG A 49 -0.05 5.83 -3.98
C ARG A 49 -0.23 5.90 -5.50
N SER A 50 -1.24 6.61 -6.02
CA SER A 50 -1.50 6.59 -7.47
C SER A 50 -0.66 7.57 -8.27
N VAL A 51 -0.17 8.66 -7.66
CA VAL A 51 0.58 9.70 -8.37
C VAL A 51 1.99 9.86 -7.80
N LEU A 52 2.10 10.07 -6.48
CA LEU A 52 3.39 10.39 -5.87
C LEU A 52 4.37 9.22 -5.94
N MET A 53 3.92 8.00 -5.65
CA MET A 53 4.76 6.80 -5.69
C MET A 53 5.27 6.46 -7.10
N PRO A 54 4.43 6.39 -8.17
CA PRO A 54 4.93 6.18 -9.52
C PRO A 54 5.78 7.34 -10.05
N ALA A 55 5.47 8.59 -9.66
CA ALA A 55 6.32 9.74 -10.01
C ALA A 55 7.70 9.67 -9.34
N LEU A 56 7.77 9.26 -8.07
CA LEU A 56 9.04 9.01 -7.37
C LEU A 56 9.84 7.87 -8.01
N ILE A 57 9.18 6.78 -8.40
CA ILE A 57 9.81 5.68 -9.14
C ILE A 57 10.34 6.18 -10.49
N ALA A 58 9.58 7.00 -11.21
CA ALA A 58 10.02 7.57 -12.48
C ALA A 58 11.23 8.52 -12.30
N LEU A 59 11.26 9.29 -11.20
CA LEU A 59 12.32 10.26 -10.92
C LEU A 59 13.62 9.61 -10.39
N VAL A 60 13.50 8.59 -9.54
CA VAL A 60 14.63 7.86 -8.91
C VAL A 60 15.05 6.62 -9.73
N GLY A 61 14.39 6.37 -10.86
CA GLY A 61 14.27 5.10 -11.60
C GLY A 61 15.51 4.28 -11.97
N ARG A 62 16.73 4.75 -11.68
CA ARG A 62 17.94 3.92 -11.80
C ARG A 62 18.28 3.11 -10.56
N VAL A 63 17.83 3.52 -9.36
CA VAL A 63 18.15 2.83 -8.10
C VAL A 63 16.96 2.03 -7.55
N SER A 64 15.72 2.37 -7.95
CA SER A 64 14.52 1.64 -7.52
C SER A 64 14.22 0.35 -8.31
N ALA A 65 14.94 0.10 -9.41
CA ALA A 65 14.70 -1.02 -10.34
C ALA A 65 15.41 -2.33 -9.94
N TRP A 66 15.54 -2.62 -8.65
CA TRP A 66 16.00 -3.93 -8.18
C TRP A 66 14.89 -4.55 -7.32
N PRO A 67 14.33 -5.75 -7.62
CA PRO A 67 14.94 -6.94 -8.24
C PRO A 67 14.10 -7.60 -9.36
N GLY A 68 14.75 -8.26 -10.33
CA GLY A 68 14.03 -9.06 -11.34
C GLY A 68 14.87 -9.87 -12.33
N ARG A 69 16.20 -9.77 -12.31
CA ARG A 69 17.09 -10.60 -13.14
C ARG A 69 17.23 -12.06 -12.66
N LEU A 70 16.29 -12.54 -11.84
CA LEU A 70 16.23 -13.90 -11.28
C LEU A 70 15.05 -14.73 -11.80
N ALA A 71 14.24 -14.19 -12.71
CA ALA A 71 13.20 -14.97 -13.41
C ALA A 71 13.62 -15.35 -14.84
N GLN A 72 14.93 -15.43 -15.11
CA GLN A 72 15.45 -15.98 -16.35
C GLN A 72 16.25 -17.25 -16.04
N GLU A 73 15.79 -18.32 -16.68
CA GLU A 73 16.35 -19.68 -16.76
C GLU A 73 16.14 -20.61 -15.56
N PRO A 74 15.33 -21.65 -15.78
CA PRO A 74 15.95 -22.93 -16.09
C PRO A 74 15.66 -23.35 -17.53
N THR A 75 16.57 -22.97 -18.44
CA THR A 75 16.80 -23.75 -19.66
C THR A 75 17.91 -24.75 -19.36
N ALA A 76 17.53 -25.98 -19.04
CA ALA A 76 18.35 -27.18 -19.26
C ALA A 76 17.36 -28.34 -19.28
N THR A 77 16.88 -28.76 -20.45
CA THR A 77 17.56 -29.68 -21.37
C THR A 77 17.47 -31.12 -20.89
N ASN A 78 16.66 -31.89 -21.63
CA ASN A 78 16.63 -33.35 -21.77
C ASN A 78 16.13 -34.17 -20.58
#